data_AF-K3X0F4-F1
#
_entry.id   AF-K3X0F4-F1
#
_cell.length_a   1.000
_cell.length_b   1.000
_cell.length_c   1.000
_cell.angle_alpha   90.00
_cell.angle_beta   90.00
_cell.angle_gamma   90.00
#
_symmetry.space_group_name_H-M   'P 1'
#
loop_
_entity.id
_entity.type
_entity.pdbx_description
1 polymer ?
#
loop_
_entity_poly.entity_id
_entity_poly.type
_entity_poly.pdbx_seq_one_letter_code
_entity_poly.pdbx_strand_id
1 'polypeptide(L)'
;MAVGSIVPKVSTSENSVSQTSGLIVLKVHVDGIATPLRALVDTGASNNFVRNEVITRHNISVPVANEEKMMIVRLANGSTVKMPKRVVRLAMKYEDFRGEDEFILLDLDDKFDIILGMPWLK
;
A
#
# COMPACT_ATOMS: atom_id res chain seq x y z
N MET A 1 1.98 48.70 -21.68
CA MET A 1 1.39 47.44 -22.17
C MET A 1 2.20 46.30 -21.59
N ALA A 2 1.60 45.42 -20.80
CA ALA A 2 2.28 44.26 -20.24
C ALA A 2 1.62 43.00 -20.83
N VAL A 3 2.38 42.24 -21.61
CA VAL A 3 2.02 40.88 -22.01
C VAL A 3 2.89 39.95 -21.18
N GLY A 4 2.32 39.47 -20.06
CA GLY A 4 2.91 38.40 -19.28
C GLY A 4 2.62 37.06 -19.95
N SER A 5 3.65 36.40 -20.47
CA SER A 5 3.58 35.04 -20.99
C SER A 5 3.35 34.06 -19.84
N ILE A 6 2.17 33.42 -19.83
CA ILE A 6 1.86 32.34 -18.91
C ILE A 6 2.54 31.08 -19.45
N VAL A 7 3.65 30.69 -18.84
CA VAL A 7 4.24 29.37 -19.07
C VAL A 7 3.39 28.37 -18.27
N PRO A 8 2.77 27.36 -18.91
CA PRO A 8 2.07 26.32 -18.16
C PRO A 8 3.10 25.56 -17.33
N LYS A 9 2.95 25.64 -16.01
CA LYS A 9 3.73 24.85 -15.08
C LYS A 9 3.25 23.41 -15.24
N VAL A 10 4.05 22.58 -15.93
CA VAL A 10 3.86 21.13 -15.93
C VAL A 10 3.88 20.69 -14.46
N SER A 11 2.73 20.31 -13.93
CA SER A 11 2.64 19.64 -12.64
C SER A 11 3.20 18.24 -12.83
N THR A 12 4.48 18.07 -12.55
CA THR A 12 5.08 16.75 -12.41
C THR A 12 4.36 16.07 -11.25
N SER A 13 3.52 15.08 -11.54
CA SER A 13 2.96 14.22 -10.51
C SER A 13 4.13 13.53 -9.80
N GLU A 14 4.22 13.65 -8.46
CA GLU A 14 5.27 13.02 -7.66
C GLU A 14 5.12 11.49 -7.54
N ASN A 15 4.50 10.84 -8.53
CA ASN A 15 4.47 9.38 -8.64
C ASN A 15 5.82 8.89 -9.18
N SER A 16 6.78 8.83 -8.27
CA SER A 16 8.13 8.32 -8.53
C SER A 16 8.20 6.85 -8.14
N VAL A 17 8.44 5.98 -9.12
CA VAL A 17 8.96 4.64 -8.88
C VAL A 17 10.40 4.81 -8.39
N SER A 18 10.68 4.42 -7.15
CA SER A 18 12.04 4.44 -6.61
C SER A 18 12.59 3.02 -6.59
N GLN A 19 13.56 2.76 -7.48
CA GLN A 19 14.28 1.49 -7.52
C GLN A 19 15.45 1.55 -6.53
N THR A 20 15.21 1.19 -5.27
CA THR A 20 16.28 0.85 -4.34
C THR A 20 16.58 -0.65 -4.51
N SER A 21 17.64 -0.95 -5.28
CA SER A 21 18.18 -2.30 -5.52
C SER A 21 17.14 -3.38 -5.91
N GLY A 22 16.62 -3.32 -7.14
CA GLY A 22 15.85 -4.41 -7.75
C GLY A 22 14.39 -4.56 -7.30
N LEU A 23 13.94 -3.83 -6.29
CA LEU A 23 12.55 -3.84 -5.84
C LEU A 23 11.70 -2.84 -6.66
N ILE A 24 10.46 -3.23 -6.94
CA ILE A 24 9.45 -2.35 -7.55
C ILE A 24 8.60 -1.78 -6.42
N VAL A 25 8.69 -0.45 -6.25
CA VAL A 25 7.99 0.27 -5.18
C VAL A 25 7.10 1.34 -5.79
N LEU A 26 5.81 1.28 -5.48
CA LEU A 26 4.82 2.26 -5.90
C LEU A 26 4.49 3.20 -4.74
N LYS A 27 4.23 4.47 -5.07
CA LYS A 27 3.57 5.40 -4.16
C LYS A 27 2.08 5.37 -4.45
N VAL A 28 1.29 4.78 -3.56
CA VAL A 28 -0.16 4.62 -3.74
C VAL A 28 -0.90 5.59 -2.83
N HIS A 29 -1.96 6.20 -3.33
CA HIS A 29 -2.86 7.01 -2.53
C HIS A 29 -3.96 6.11 -1.99
N VAL A 30 -4.24 6.18 -0.69
CA VAL A 30 -5.34 5.43 -0.07
C VAL A 30 -6.38 6.42 0.40
N ASP A 31 -7.65 6.14 0.13
CA ASP A 31 -8.75 7.00 0.58
C ASP A 31 -8.69 7.19 2.10
N GLY A 32 -8.83 8.44 2.56
CA GLY A 32 -8.71 8.80 3.98
C GLY A 32 -7.28 9.01 4.48
N ILE A 33 -6.25 8.78 3.65
CA ILE A 33 -4.86 9.08 3.99
C ILE A 33 -4.35 10.25 3.15
N ALA A 34 -3.86 11.30 3.81
CA ALA A 34 -3.39 12.51 3.13
C ALA A 34 -2.08 12.31 2.34
N THR A 35 -1.18 11.44 2.83
CA THR A 35 0.15 11.19 2.24
C THR A 35 0.17 9.86 1.51
N PRO A 36 0.82 9.75 0.34
CA PRO A 36 0.99 8.47 -0.35
C PRO A 36 1.75 7.45 0.51
N LEU A 37 1.33 6.19 0.43
CA LEU A 37 1.96 5.05 1.09
C LEU A 37 2.96 4.37 0.17
N ARG A 38 4.04 3.81 0.74
CA ARG A 38 5.03 3.01 0.00
C ARG A 38 4.58 1.57 -0.10
N ALA A 39 4.21 1.15 -1.30
CA ALA A 39 3.77 -0.21 -1.60
C ALA A 39 4.86 -0.99 -2.33
N LEU A 40 5.28 -2.13 -1.78
CA LEU A 40 6.13 -3.09 -2.50
C LEU A 40 5.26 -3.94 -3.41
N VAL A 41 5.66 -4.09 -4.68
CA VAL A 41 5.08 -5.08 -5.59
C VAL A 41 5.81 -6.40 -5.40
N ASP A 42 5.09 -7.43 -4.94
CA ASP A 42 5.66 -8.74 -4.60
C ASP A 42 4.85 -9.88 -5.24
N THR A 43 5.35 -10.39 -6.37
CA THR A 43 4.78 -11.56 -7.06
C THR A 43 4.93 -12.85 -6.25
N GLY A 44 5.79 -12.88 -5.22
CA GLY A 44 5.94 -14.00 -4.29
C GLY A 44 4.91 -14.01 -3.15
N ALA A 45 4.20 -12.90 -2.94
CA ALA A 45 3.18 -12.79 -1.89
C ALA A 45 1.83 -13.33 -2.39
N SER A 46 1.28 -14.32 -1.67
CA SER A 46 -0.02 -14.93 -2.02
C SER A 46 -1.24 -14.06 -1.67
N ASN A 47 -1.07 -13.05 -0.82
CA ASN A 47 -2.11 -12.11 -0.41
C ASN A 47 -1.56 -10.69 -0.42
N ASN A 48 -2.45 -9.69 -0.40
CA ASN A 48 -2.05 -8.33 -0.10
C ASN A 48 -1.94 -8.12 1.42
N PHE A 49 -0.98 -7.30 1.84
CA PHE A 49 -0.78 -6.97 3.25
C PHE A 49 -0.69 -5.47 3.46
N VAL A 50 -1.20 -5.00 4.59
CA VAL A 50 -0.99 -3.62 5.04
C VAL A 50 -0.43 -3.63 6.45
N ARG A 51 0.54 -2.74 6.68
CA ARG A 51 1.18 -2.61 7.98
C ARG A 51 0.16 -2.14 9.02
N ASN A 52 0.05 -2.82 10.16
CA ASN A 52 -0.88 -2.44 11.23
C ASN A 52 -0.76 -0.97 11.64
N GLU A 53 0.47 -0.45 11.66
CA GLU A 53 0.75 0.93 12.03
C GLU A 53 0.09 1.94 11.08
N VAL A 54 -0.18 1.60 9.82
CA VAL A 54 -0.84 2.49 8.86
C VAL A 54 -2.24 2.89 9.35
N ILE A 55 -3.01 1.92 9.86
CA ILE A 55 -4.38 2.17 10.33
C ILE A 55 -4.39 3.12 11.53
N THR A 56 -3.46 2.91 12.47
CA THR A 56 -3.37 3.70 13.71
C THR A 56 -2.73 5.08 13.47
N ARG A 57 -1.62 5.14 12.75
CA ARG A 57 -0.88 6.38 12.42
C ARG A 57 -1.74 7.37 11.65
N HIS A 58 -2.52 6.89 10.69
CA HIS A 58 -3.37 7.74 9.85
C HIS A 58 -4.81 7.86 10.38
N ASN A 59 -5.11 7.23 11.53
CA ASN A 59 -6.41 7.24 12.18
C ASN A 59 -7.57 6.95 11.20
N ILE A 60 -7.36 5.94 10.35
CA ILE A 60 -8.28 5.63 9.25
C ILE A 60 -9.47 4.86 9.84
N SER A 61 -10.68 5.39 9.68
CA SER A 61 -11.90 4.75 10.16
C SER A 61 -12.41 3.72 9.15
N VAL A 62 -11.67 2.62 9.00
CA VAL A 62 -12.02 1.49 8.13
C VAL A 62 -12.44 0.29 8.97
N PRO A 63 -13.55 -0.40 8.64
CA PRO A 63 -13.92 -1.63 9.33
C PRO A 63 -12.81 -2.68 9.19
N VAL A 64 -12.42 -3.27 10.33
CA VAL A 64 -11.51 -4.41 10.36
C VAL A 64 -12.32 -5.65 10.69
N ALA A 65 -12.43 -6.56 9.73
CA ALA A 65 -13.06 -7.85 9.92
C ALA A 65 -12.09 -8.77 10.67
N ASN A 66 -12.45 -9.17 11.89
CA ASN A 66 -11.72 -10.18 12.65
C ASN A 66 -12.30 -11.55 12.31
N GLU A 67 -11.51 -12.41 11.67
CA GLU A 67 -11.89 -13.79 11.46
C GLU A 67 -11.47 -14.65 12.66
N GLU A 68 -12.32 -15.61 13.06
CA GLU A 68 -12.02 -16.54 14.15
C GLU A 68 -10.81 -17.45 13.83
N LYS A 69 -10.43 -17.53 12.56
CA LYS A 69 -9.35 -18.40 12.08
C LYS A 69 -7.97 -17.76 12.29
N MET A 70 -7.10 -18.52 12.95
CA MET A 70 -5.66 -18.24 12.97
C MET A 70 -5.03 -18.54 11.60
N MET A 71 -4.13 -17.68 11.15
CA MET A 71 -3.33 -17.86 9.95
C MET A 71 -1.83 -17.91 10.28
N ILE A 72 -1.07 -18.59 9.40
CA ILE A 72 0.39 -18.62 9.46
C ILE A 72 0.91 -17.92 8.20
N VAL A 73 1.71 -16.88 8.39
CA VAL A 73 2.38 -16.14 7.31
C VAL A 73 3.86 -16.48 7.36
N ARG A 74 4.45 -16.89 6.22
CA ARG A 74 5.90 -17.00 6.07
C ARG A 74 6.42 -15.71 5.45
N LEU A 75 7.32 -15.03 6.15
CA LEU A 75 7.92 -13.77 5.71
C LEU A 75 9.14 -14.03 4.81
N ALA A 76 9.58 -13.00 4.09
CA ALA A 76 10.73 -13.08 3.20
C ALA A 76 12.05 -13.43 3.92
N ASN A 77 12.16 -13.11 5.21
CA ASN A 77 13.31 -13.51 6.05
C ASN A 77 13.27 -15.02 6.45
N GLY A 78 12.29 -15.78 5.97
CA GLY A 78 12.11 -17.20 6.27
C GLY A 78 11.38 -17.49 7.59
N SER A 79 11.18 -16.47 8.44
CA SER A 79 10.41 -16.62 9.68
C SER A 79 8.92 -16.85 9.40
N THR A 80 8.24 -17.45 10.37
CA THR A 80 6.78 -17.62 10.33
C THR A 80 6.12 -16.89 11.49
N VAL A 81 4.98 -16.26 11.21
CA VAL A 81 4.16 -15.57 12.20
C VAL A 81 2.79 -16.22 12.22
N LYS A 82 2.33 -16.64 13.41
CA LYS A 82 0.96 -17.10 13.63
C LYS A 82 0.15 -15.98 14.24
N MET A 83 -0.96 -15.60 13.60
CA MET A 83 -1.81 -14.50 14.04
C MET A 83 -3.28 -14.72 13.69
N PRO A 84 -4.23 -14.05 14.38
CA PRO A 84 -5.61 -13.98 13.90
C PRO A 84 -5.66 -13.30 12.53
N LYS A 85 -6.48 -13.83 11.62
CA LYS A 85 -6.67 -13.16 10.32
C LYS A 85 -7.55 -11.93 10.53
N ARG A 86 -7.00 -10.76 10.22
CA ARG A 86 -7.68 -9.48 10.25
C ARG A 86 -7.63 -8.85 8.87
N VAL A 87 -8.79 -8.55 8.31
CA VAL A 87 -8.93 -8.06 6.93
C VAL A 87 -9.50 -6.66 6.92
N VAL A 88 -8.95 -5.81 6.05
CA VAL A 88 -9.45 -4.46 5.77
C VAL A 88 -9.59 -4.27 4.27
N ARG A 89 -10.64 -3.58 3.82
CA ARG A 89 -10.77 -3.15 2.42
C ARG A 89 -10.25 -1.73 2.29
N LEU A 90 -9.35 -1.52 1.33
CA LEU A 90 -8.75 -0.22 1.06
C LEU A 90 -9.00 0.17 -0.39
N ALA A 91 -9.59 1.34 -0.59
CA ALA A 91 -9.66 1.98 -1.90
C ALA A 91 -8.35 2.72 -2.17
N MET A 92 -7.65 2.33 -3.23
CA MET A 92 -6.35 2.85 -3.59
C MET A 92 -6.34 3.44 -5.00
N LYS A 93 -5.46 4.42 -5.22
CA LYS A 93 -5.19 5.03 -6.51
C LYS A 93 -3.69 5.06 -6.81
N TYR A 94 -3.34 4.66 -8.02
CA TYR A 94 -2.00 4.81 -8.60
C TYR A 94 -2.15 5.30 -10.05
N GLU A 95 -1.61 6.47 -10.37
CA GLU A 95 -1.82 7.13 -11.68
C GLU A 95 -3.33 7.21 -12.02
N ASP A 96 -3.73 6.69 -13.18
CA ASP A 96 -5.12 6.65 -13.63
C ASP A 96 -5.87 5.41 -13.13
N PHE A 97 -5.18 4.46 -12.49
CA PHE A 97 -5.79 3.28 -11.89
C PHE A 97 -6.37 3.60 -10.52
N ARG A 98 -7.61 3.17 -10.29
CA ARG A 98 -8.28 3.18 -8.99
C ARG A 98 -8.99 1.85 -8.78
N GLY A 99 -8.80 1.26 -7.61
CA GLY A 99 -9.39 -0.03 -7.26
C GLY A 99 -9.57 -0.16 -5.75
N GLU A 100 -10.40 -1.12 -5.35
CA GLU A 100 -10.56 -1.52 -3.96
C GLU A 100 -10.19 -3.00 -3.85
N ASP A 101 -9.40 -3.34 -2.83
CA ASP A 101 -8.96 -4.71 -2.59
C ASP A 101 -8.92 -5.01 -1.08
N GLU A 102 -8.87 -6.29 -0.73
CA GLU A 102 -8.71 -6.78 0.63
C GLU A 102 -7.24 -6.91 1.00
N PHE A 103 -6.93 -6.44 2.22
CA PHE A 103 -5.59 -6.47 2.79
C PHE A 103 -5.62 -7.17 4.13
N ILE A 104 -4.64 -8.03 4.35
CA ILE A 104 -4.40 -8.64 5.65
C ILE A 104 -3.52 -7.71 6.49
N LEU A 105 -3.96 -7.45 7.71
CA LEU A 105 -3.26 -6.64 8.68
C LEU A 105 -2.08 -7.41 9.30
N LEU A 106 -0.85 -6.95 9.04
CA LEU A 106 0.39 -7.61 9.44
C LEU A 106 1.39 -6.60 10.02
N ASP A 107 2.17 -6.99 11.02
CA ASP A 107 3.27 -6.16 11.54
C ASP A 107 4.49 -6.29 10.62
N LEU A 108 4.48 -5.47 9.56
CA LEU A 108 5.60 -5.35 8.62
C LEU A 108 6.73 -4.49 9.24
N ASP A 109 7.94 -4.64 8.69
CA ASP A 109 9.04 -3.71 8.99
C ASP A 109 8.73 -2.28 8.49
N ASP A 110 9.59 -1.32 8.81
CA ASP A 110 9.37 0.09 8.48
C ASP A 110 9.71 0.47 7.03
N LYS A 111 10.09 -0.51 6.20
CA LYS A 111 10.48 -0.24 4.82
C LYS A 111 9.29 0.00 3.91
N PHE A 112 8.17 -0.67 4.15
CA PHE A 112 6.97 -0.61 3.31
C PHE A 112 5.70 -0.54 4.16
N ASP A 113 4.75 0.27 3.71
CA ASP A 113 3.44 0.40 4.32
C ASP A 113 2.48 -0.68 3.81
N ILE A 114 2.64 -1.09 2.54
CA ILE A 114 1.79 -2.06 1.83
C ILE A 114 2.65 -3.08 1.09
N ILE A 115 2.19 -4.33 1.04
CA ILE A 115 2.64 -5.35 0.08
C ILE A 115 1.48 -5.64 -0.89
N LEU A 116 1.71 -5.38 -2.18
CA LEU A 116 0.81 -5.75 -3.27
C LEU A 116 1.20 -7.13 -3.77
N GLY A 117 0.39 -8.12 -3.41
CA GLY A 117 0.61 -9.51 -3.77
C GLY A 117 -0.13 -9.91 -5.03
N MET A 118 -0.17 -11.22 -5.26
CA MET A 118 -0.85 -11.81 -6.41
C MET A 118 -2.34 -11.44 -6.57
N PRO A 119 -3.15 -11.18 -5.51
CA PRO A 119 -4.53 -10.75 -5.71
C PRO A 119 -4.66 -9.41 -6.44
N TRP A 120 -3.80 -8.45 -6.13
CA TRP A 120 -3.80 -7.14 -6.79
C TRP A 120 -3.20 -7.17 -8.21
N LEU A 121 -2.27 -8.11 -8.47
CA LEU A 121 -1.52 -8.20 -9.73
C LEU A 121 -2.25 -8.92 -10.88
N LYS A 122 -3.47 -9.41 -10.66
CA LYS A 122 -4.24 -10.21 -11.63
C LYS A 122 -5.10 -9.37 -12.56
#